data_AF-A0A9P6NYL5-F1
#
_entry.id   AF-A0A9P6NYL5-F1
#
_cell.length_a   1.000
_cell.length_b   1.000
_cell.length_c   1.000
_cell.angle_alpha   90.00
_cell.angle_beta   90.00
_cell.angle_gamma   90.00
#
_symmetry.space_group_name_H-M   'P 1'
#
loop_
_entity.id
_entity.type
_entity.pdbx_description
1 polymer ?
#
loop_
_entity_poly.entity_id
_entity_poly.type
_entity_poly.pdbx_seq_one_letter_code
_entity_poly.pdbx_strand_id
1 'polypeptide(L)'
;MRYVTNAKGEQIVISRSGEVIIADDHGRERERHKIPYGATLLQLDGVSIKAGTLLATWDPMTRPIITEYGGTVKFENVEEGVTVAKQIDEVTGLSTLVVIDSKRRGSQSSRSVRPQVKLLDASGEEVKIPGTEHAVQIGFQVGALITVKDGQQVQVGEVLARIPTESQKTRDITVPHEFLIAKEKQVLVHDGQVVNKGEMIVDGPADPHDILRLQGVEALSRYIVDEVQDVYRLQG
;
A
#
# COMPACT_ATOMS: atom_id res chain seq x y z
N MET A 1 7.83 -10.90 -21.77
CA MET A 1 7.77 -10.45 -20.36
C MET A 1 9.07 -9.72 -20.02
N ARG A 2 9.06 -8.64 -19.22
CA ARG A 2 10.31 -8.00 -18.74
C ARG A 2 10.65 -8.52 -17.34
N TYR A 3 11.92 -8.83 -17.12
CA TYR A 3 12.47 -9.25 -15.83
C TYR A 3 13.88 -8.67 -15.65
N VAL A 4 14.37 -8.66 -14.41
CA VAL A 4 15.75 -8.29 -14.06
C VAL A 4 16.40 -9.43 -13.29
N THR A 5 17.72 -9.56 -13.40
CA THR A 5 18.48 -10.51 -12.60
C THR A 5 18.97 -9.83 -11.33
N ASN A 6 18.61 -10.37 -10.17
CA ASN A 6 19.08 -9.82 -8.89
C ASN A 6 20.51 -10.31 -8.55
N ALA A 7 21.08 -9.80 -7.46
CA ALA A 7 22.43 -10.17 -7.01
C ALA A 7 22.60 -11.66 -6.67
N LYS A 8 21.50 -12.40 -6.43
CA LYS A 8 21.50 -13.86 -6.19
C LYS A 8 21.38 -14.68 -7.48
N GLY A 9 21.29 -14.02 -8.64
CA GLY A 9 21.08 -14.68 -9.94
C GLY A 9 19.62 -15.04 -10.22
N GLU A 10 18.67 -14.61 -9.38
CA GLU A 10 17.25 -14.89 -9.55
C GLU A 10 16.63 -13.91 -10.57
N GLN A 11 15.71 -14.40 -11.39
CA GLN A 11 15.01 -13.59 -12.38
C GLN A 11 13.71 -13.04 -11.79
N ILE A 12 13.66 -11.73 -11.56
CA ILE A 12 12.55 -11.04 -10.92
C ILE A 12 11.71 -10.32 -11.97
N VAL A 13 10.41 -10.64 -12.04
CA VAL A 13 9.48 -10.02 -12.99
C VAL A 13 9.23 -8.57 -12.62
N ILE A 14 9.46 -7.66 -13.57
CA ILE A 14 9.23 -6.21 -13.40
C ILE A 14 8.14 -5.67 -14.32
N SER A 15 7.50 -6.52 -15.12
CA SER A 15 6.30 -6.18 -15.89
C SER A 15 5.02 -6.45 -15.12
N ARG A 16 4.03 -5.53 -15.19
CA ARG A 16 2.71 -5.69 -14.55
C ARG A 16 1.76 -6.66 -15.27
N SER A 17 2.03 -6.96 -16.53
CA SER A 17 1.22 -7.84 -17.39
C SER A 17 2.06 -9.04 -17.90
N GLY A 18 2.85 -9.65 -17.01
CA GLY A 18 3.64 -10.81 -17.35
C GLY A 18 2.76 -12.04 -17.57
N GLU A 19 3.05 -12.82 -18.61
CA GLU A 19 2.42 -14.12 -18.85
C GLU A 19 3.47 -15.15 -19.25
N VAL A 20 3.27 -16.40 -18.81
CA VAL A 20 4.00 -17.58 -19.30
C VAL A 20 3.04 -18.40 -20.14
N ILE A 21 3.50 -18.78 -21.33
CA ILE A 21 2.75 -19.60 -22.27
C ILE A 21 3.47 -20.94 -22.38
N ILE A 22 2.73 -22.03 -22.20
CA ILE A 22 3.23 -23.38 -22.48
C ILE A 22 2.76 -23.74 -23.87
N ALA A 23 3.69 -24.01 -24.78
CA ALA A 23 3.39 -24.46 -26.14
C ALA A 23 3.80 -25.92 -26.34
N ASP A 24 3.21 -26.57 -27.35
CA ASP A 24 3.70 -27.86 -27.85
C ASP A 24 4.90 -27.68 -28.80
N ASP A 25 5.48 -28.80 -29.25
CA ASP A 25 6.64 -28.81 -30.16
C ASP A 25 6.35 -28.14 -31.53
N HIS A 26 5.07 -27.90 -31.84
CA HIS A 26 4.63 -27.19 -33.05
C HIS A 26 4.28 -25.72 -32.78
N GLY A 27 4.58 -25.21 -31.58
CA GLY A 27 4.33 -23.83 -31.18
C GLY A 27 2.86 -23.52 -30.88
N ARG A 28 1.99 -24.53 -30.76
CA ARG A 28 0.59 -24.30 -30.39
C ARG A 28 0.47 -24.11 -28.89
N GLU A 29 -0.16 -23.02 -28.48
CA GLU A 29 -0.42 -22.72 -27.08
C GLU A 29 -1.31 -23.79 -26.45
N ARG A 30 -0.85 -24.37 -25.34
CA ARG A 30 -1.61 -25.30 -24.52
C ARG A 30 -2.16 -24.62 -23.27
N GLU A 31 -1.34 -23.81 -22.63
CA GLU A 31 -1.69 -23.12 -21.38
C GLU A 31 -1.12 -21.71 -21.36
N ARG A 32 -1.80 -20.84 -20.61
CA ARG A 32 -1.40 -19.46 -20.37
C ARG A 32 -1.60 -19.12 -18.90
N HIS A 33 -0.54 -18.69 -18.25
CA HIS A 33 -0.52 -18.37 -16.83
C HIS A 33 -0.08 -16.92 -16.63
N LYS A 34 -0.86 -16.14 -15.87
CA LYS A 34 -0.48 -14.78 -15.49
C LYS A 34 0.60 -14.83 -14.41
N ILE A 35 1.66 -14.08 -14.62
CA ILE A 35 2.76 -13.94 -13.67
C ILE A 35 2.73 -12.52 -13.08
N PRO A 36 2.57 -12.38 -11.75
CA PRO A 36 2.49 -11.07 -11.12
C PRO A 36 3.84 -10.35 -11.11
N TYR A 37 3.77 -9.03 -10.98
CA TYR A 37 4.95 -8.20 -10.71
C TYR A 37 5.64 -8.65 -9.42
N GLY A 38 6.96 -8.79 -9.48
CA GLY A 38 7.81 -9.25 -8.39
C GLY A 38 7.83 -10.75 -8.16
N ALA A 39 7.21 -11.54 -9.03
CA ALA A 39 7.43 -12.98 -9.03
C ALA A 39 8.87 -13.32 -9.41
N THR A 40 9.42 -14.38 -8.80
CA THR A 40 10.68 -14.99 -9.19
C THR A 40 10.41 -16.07 -10.22
N LEU A 41 10.95 -15.92 -11.43
CA LEU A 41 10.90 -16.97 -12.45
C LEU A 41 11.90 -18.08 -12.10
N LEU A 42 11.44 -19.32 -12.21
CA LEU A 42 12.25 -20.51 -12.00
C LEU A 42 12.65 -21.18 -13.30
N GLN A 43 11.94 -20.87 -14.39
CA GLN A 43 12.22 -21.35 -15.74
C GLN A 43 12.42 -20.17 -16.68
N LEU A 44 13.38 -20.31 -17.59
CA LEU A 44 13.67 -19.33 -18.62
C LEU A 44 12.92 -19.67 -19.92
N ASP A 45 12.87 -18.69 -20.81
CA ASP A 45 12.25 -18.84 -22.11
C ASP A 45 12.92 -19.96 -22.94
N GLY A 46 12.11 -20.69 -23.71
CA GLY A 46 12.56 -21.78 -24.57
C GLY A 46 12.92 -23.10 -23.89
N VAL A 47 12.77 -23.22 -22.56
CA VAL A 47 13.09 -24.47 -21.86
C VAL A 47 11.96 -25.49 -22.00
N SER A 48 12.29 -26.73 -22.35
CA SER A 48 11.35 -27.86 -22.32
C SER A 48 11.04 -28.25 -20.87
N ILE A 49 9.75 -28.29 -20.52
CA ILE A 49 9.28 -28.59 -19.16
C ILE A 49 8.37 -29.83 -19.15
N LYS A 50 8.23 -30.46 -17.98
CA LYS A 50 7.26 -31.56 -17.75
C LYS A 50 6.04 -31.04 -17.00
N ALA A 51 4.92 -31.76 -17.11
CA ALA A 51 3.75 -31.49 -16.29
C ALA A 51 4.11 -31.46 -14.79
N GLY A 52 3.61 -30.46 -14.08
CA GLY A 52 3.90 -30.24 -12.65
C GLY A 52 5.19 -29.44 -12.36
N THR A 53 5.93 -29.00 -13.39
CA THR A 53 7.10 -28.13 -13.19
C THR A 53 6.67 -26.76 -12.68
N LEU A 54 7.32 -26.28 -11.62
CA LEU A 54 7.09 -24.94 -11.08
C LEU A 54 7.74 -23.88 -11.99
N LEU A 55 6.93 -22.93 -12.47
CA LEU A 55 7.37 -21.91 -13.42
C LEU A 55 7.86 -20.63 -12.74
N ALA A 56 7.18 -20.24 -11.66
CA ALA A 56 7.47 -19.03 -10.92
C ALA A 56 6.96 -19.14 -9.47
N THR A 57 7.53 -18.35 -8.57
CA THR A 57 7.08 -18.21 -7.18
C THR A 57 6.87 -16.74 -6.82
N TRP A 58 5.94 -16.46 -5.92
CA TRP A 58 5.70 -15.13 -5.40
C TRP A 58 5.02 -15.22 -4.03
N ASP A 59 5.04 -14.11 -3.29
CA ASP A 59 4.28 -13.96 -2.05
C ASP A 59 2.82 -13.59 -2.41
N PRO A 60 1.81 -14.42 -2.07
CA PRO A 60 0.42 -14.11 -2.37
C PRO A 60 -0.17 -13.03 -1.45
N MET A 61 0.47 -12.73 -0.32
CA MET A 61 -0.05 -11.81 0.69
C MET A 61 0.42 -10.38 0.49
N THR A 62 1.49 -10.16 -0.30
CA THR A 62 2.06 -8.84 -0.52
C THR A 62 2.36 -8.56 -1.97
N ARG A 63 2.16 -7.31 -2.39
CA ARG A 63 2.66 -6.80 -3.67
C ARG A 63 3.97 -6.06 -3.39
N PRO A 64 5.11 -6.50 -3.96
CA PRO A 64 6.37 -5.84 -3.71
C PRO A 64 6.51 -4.55 -4.53
N ILE A 65 7.30 -3.61 -4.03
CA ILE A 65 7.85 -2.47 -4.76
C ILE A 65 9.33 -2.76 -4.93
N ILE A 66 9.79 -2.94 -6.17
CA ILE A 66 11.14 -3.40 -6.50
C ILE A 66 11.90 -2.32 -7.26
N THR A 67 13.21 -2.23 -7.02
CA THR A 67 14.08 -1.37 -7.81
C THR A 67 14.64 -2.10 -9.04
N GLU A 68 14.62 -1.43 -10.20
CA GLU A 68 15.30 -1.89 -11.41
C GLU A 68 16.79 -1.51 -11.42
N TYR A 69 17.25 -0.72 -10.45
CA TYR A 69 18.60 -0.16 -10.38
C TYR A 69 19.22 -0.36 -8.99
N GLY A 70 20.54 -0.55 -8.96
CA GLY A 70 21.31 -0.54 -7.71
C GLY A 70 21.74 0.88 -7.32
N GLY A 71 21.95 1.11 -6.03
CA GLY A 71 22.41 2.39 -5.51
C GLY A 71 22.22 2.51 -4.00
N THR A 72 22.63 3.64 -3.44
CA THR A 72 22.35 3.98 -2.05
C THR A 72 20.97 4.63 -1.96
N VAL A 73 20.08 4.07 -1.14
CA VAL A 73 18.75 4.60 -0.89
C VAL A 73 18.86 5.99 -0.28
N LYS A 74 18.19 6.96 -0.90
CA LYS A 74 17.97 8.28 -0.35
C LYS A 74 16.48 8.56 -0.23
N PHE A 75 15.98 8.70 0.99
CA PHE A 75 14.59 9.02 1.24
C PHE A 75 14.28 10.48 0.89
N GLU A 76 13.12 10.67 0.27
CA GLU A 76 12.52 11.97 -0.02
C GLU A 76 11.09 11.95 0.50
N ASN A 77 10.72 12.94 1.32
CA ASN A 77 9.41 13.06 1.95
C ASN A 77 9.00 11.84 2.80
N VAL A 78 9.96 11.20 3.47
CA VAL A 78 9.72 10.12 4.45
C VAL A 78 9.86 10.72 5.85
N GLU A 79 8.76 11.22 6.38
CA GLU A 79 8.70 11.95 7.65
C GLU A 79 7.73 11.22 8.61
N GLU A 80 8.26 10.76 9.74
CA GLU A 80 7.48 10.06 10.75
C GLU A 80 6.38 10.96 11.34
N GLY A 81 5.15 10.44 11.42
CA GLY A 81 3.96 11.18 11.82
C GLY A 81 3.33 12.05 10.71
N VAL A 82 4.01 12.22 9.57
CA VAL A 82 3.53 13.07 8.45
C VAL A 82 3.21 12.24 7.20
N THR A 83 4.17 11.46 6.72
CA THR A 83 4.01 10.62 5.52
C THR A 83 4.20 9.14 5.81
N VAL A 84 4.85 8.81 6.94
CA VAL A 84 4.98 7.44 7.44
C VAL A 84 4.66 7.38 8.93
N ALA A 85 4.23 6.22 9.40
CA ALA A 85 4.07 5.91 10.82
C ALA A 85 4.95 4.71 11.17
N LYS A 86 5.53 4.72 12.37
CA LYS A 86 6.27 3.58 12.89
C LYS A 86 5.27 2.59 13.51
N GLN A 87 5.17 1.40 12.92
CA GLN A 87 4.44 0.28 13.49
C GLN A 87 5.43 -0.63 14.20
N ILE A 88 5.18 -0.89 15.48
CA ILE A 88 5.97 -1.86 16.25
C ILE A 88 5.19 -3.17 16.23
N ASP A 89 5.85 -4.23 15.78
CA ASP A 89 5.33 -5.58 15.92
C ASP A 89 5.39 -5.98 17.40
N GLU A 90 4.25 -6.25 18.04
CA GLU A 90 4.17 -6.52 19.48
C GLU A 90 4.85 -7.82 19.90
N VAL A 91 5.03 -8.77 18.96
CA VAL A 91 5.62 -10.08 19.25
C VAL A 91 7.15 -10.00 19.19
N THR A 92 7.68 -9.33 18.18
CA THR A 92 9.12 -9.27 17.89
C THR A 92 9.79 -7.99 18.35
N GLY A 93 9.02 -6.94 18.63
CA GLY A 93 9.50 -5.59 18.95
C GLY A 93 10.14 -4.86 17.75
N LEU A 94 10.07 -5.44 16.56
CA LEU A 94 10.64 -4.84 15.35
C LEU A 94 9.78 -3.68 14.88
N SER A 95 10.41 -2.54 14.59
CA SER A 95 9.73 -1.38 14.05
C SER A 95 9.79 -1.35 12.53
N THR A 96 8.62 -1.25 11.89
CA THR A 96 8.45 -1.10 10.45
C THR A 96 7.85 0.26 10.14
N LEU A 97 8.33 0.92 9.08
CA LEU A 97 7.72 2.18 8.61
C LEU A 97 6.56 1.86 7.66
N VAL A 98 5.38 2.38 7.98
CA VAL A 98 4.15 2.21 7.19
C VAL A 98 3.80 3.54 6.55
N VAL A 99 3.59 3.57 5.24
CA VAL A 99 3.16 4.79 4.55
C VAL A 99 1.72 5.12 4.90
N ILE A 100 1.50 6.34 5.37
CA ILE A 100 0.18 6.85 5.76
C ILE A 100 -0.29 7.93 4.77
N ASP A 101 -1.59 8.22 4.79
CA ASP A 101 -2.15 9.33 4.03
C ASP A 101 -1.73 10.65 4.66
N SER A 102 -1.07 11.51 3.87
CA SER A 102 -0.64 12.84 4.28
C SER A 102 -1.86 13.79 4.37
N LYS A 103 -2.72 13.66 5.37
CA LYS A 103 -3.80 14.64 5.60
C LYS A 103 -3.24 15.90 6.28
N ARG A 104 -3.04 16.97 5.52
CA ARG A 104 -2.76 18.28 6.11
C ARG A 104 -4.03 18.90 6.69
N ARG A 105 -3.94 19.36 7.94
CA ARG A 105 -4.84 20.35 8.54
C ARG A 105 -4.75 21.66 7.75
N GLY A 106 -5.86 22.08 7.14
CA GLY A 106 -6.12 23.46 6.71
C GLY A 106 -5.38 23.97 5.47
N SER A 107 -6.13 24.70 4.62
CA SER A 107 -5.70 25.43 3.41
C SER A 107 -5.56 24.62 2.11
N GLN A 108 -6.41 24.98 1.13
CA GLN A 108 -6.66 24.41 -0.20
C GLN A 108 -5.47 24.52 -1.20
N SER A 109 -4.22 24.38 -0.77
CA SER A 109 -3.06 24.50 -1.68
C SER A 109 -1.86 23.61 -1.38
N SER A 110 -1.89 22.79 -0.34
CA SER A 110 -0.78 21.86 -0.08
C SER A 110 -0.94 20.58 -0.88
N ARG A 111 -0.15 20.42 -1.95
CA ARG A 111 -0.02 19.15 -2.67
C ARG A 111 0.32 18.05 -1.67
N SER A 112 -0.46 16.97 -1.64
CA SER A 112 -0.12 15.76 -0.90
C SER A 112 1.27 15.32 -1.34
N VAL A 113 2.22 15.38 -0.40
CA VAL A 113 3.60 15.00 -0.66
C VAL A 113 3.68 13.49 -0.47
N ARG A 114 4.12 12.77 -1.51
CA ARG A 114 4.25 11.31 -1.45
C ARG A 114 5.67 10.94 -1.02
N PRO A 115 5.84 9.99 -0.08
CA PRO A 115 7.14 9.44 0.26
C PRO A 115 7.73 8.68 -0.92
N GLN A 116 9.00 8.90 -1.20
CA GLN A 116 9.70 8.28 -2.32
C GLN A 116 11.14 7.93 -1.94
N VAL A 117 11.75 7.10 -2.79
CA VAL A 117 13.17 6.78 -2.78
C VAL A 117 13.81 7.31 -4.05
N LYS A 118 14.94 7.99 -3.87
CA LYS A 118 15.95 8.20 -4.90
C LYS A 118 17.09 7.23 -4.67
N LEU A 119 17.84 6.93 -5.73
CA LEU A 119 19.04 6.12 -5.63
C LEU A 119 20.25 6.99 -5.94
N LEU A 120 21.28 6.91 -5.10
CA LEU A 120 22.56 7.57 -5.32
C LEU A 120 23.61 6.57 -5.78
N ASP A 121 24.47 6.96 -6.70
CA ASP A 121 25.63 6.18 -7.11
C ASP A 121 26.80 6.33 -6.12
N ALA A 122 27.95 5.74 -6.47
CA ALA A 122 29.15 5.81 -5.63
C ALA A 122 29.75 7.22 -5.50
N SER A 123 29.45 8.13 -6.44
CA SER A 123 29.81 9.55 -6.38
C SER A 123 28.82 10.39 -5.57
N GLY A 124 27.70 9.80 -5.15
CA GLY A 124 26.62 10.52 -4.46
C GLY A 124 25.68 11.26 -5.42
N GLU A 125 25.76 11.01 -6.73
CA GLU A 125 24.85 11.58 -7.72
C GLU A 125 23.61 10.70 -7.91
N GLU A 126 22.48 11.30 -8.32
CA GLU A 126 21.25 10.56 -8.55
C GLU A 126 21.40 9.59 -9.75
N VAL A 127 21.14 8.31 -9.52
CA VAL A 127 21.12 7.27 -10.57
C VAL A 127 20.06 7.64 -11.60
N LYS A 128 20.44 7.72 -12.87
CA LYS A 128 19.55 8.07 -13.98
C LYS A 128 19.02 6.82 -14.71
N ILE A 129 17.82 6.94 -15.26
CA ILE A 129 17.24 5.92 -16.14
C ILE A 129 18.02 5.94 -17.46
N PRO A 130 18.57 4.79 -17.93
CA PRO A 130 19.35 4.70 -19.15
C PRO A 130 18.64 5.31 -20.36
N GLY A 131 19.36 6.16 -21.09
CA GLY A 131 18.82 6.87 -22.26
C GLY A 131 17.97 8.09 -21.93
N THR A 132 17.90 8.52 -20.66
CA THR A 132 17.18 9.72 -20.23
C THR A 132 17.99 10.55 -19.24
N GLU A 133 17.63 11.83 -19.09
CA GLU A 133 18.16 12.69 -18.02
C GLU A 133 17.38 12.57 -16.71
N HIS A 134 16.38 11.69 -16.64
CA HIS A 134 15.53 11.53 -15.47
C HIS A 134 16.18 10.61 -14.44
N ALA A 135 16.26 11.10 -13.21
CA ALA A 135 16.66 10.31 -12.06
C ALA A 135 15.64 9.20 -11.74
N VAL A 136 16.13 8.09 -11.20
CA VAL A 136 15.31 7.00 -10.69
C VAL A 136 14.60 7.48 -9.42
N GLN A 137 13.27 7.59 -9.51
CA GLN A 137 12.41 7.98 -8.41
C GLN A 137 11.32 6.92 -8.23
N ILE A 138 11.27 6.31 -7.05
CA ILE A 138 10.35 5.22 -6.72
C ILE A 138 9.45 5.67 -5.58
N GLY A 139 8.20 5.99 -5.88
CA GLY A 139 7.22 6.40 -4.88
C GLY A 139 6.63 5.22 -4.11
N PHE A 140 6.41 5.40 -2.82
CA PHE A 140 5.68 4.45 -2.00
C PHE A 140 4.19 4.78 -1.94
N GLN A 141 3.36 3.74 -2.01
CA GLN A 141 1.90 3.88 -1.93
C GLN A 141 1.46 3.86 -0.46
N VAL A 142 0.33 4.51 -0.16
CA VAL A 142 -0.31 4.42 1.17
C VAL A 142 -0.58 2.95 1.52
N GLY A 143 -0.22 2.55 2.75
CA GLY A 143 -0.26 1.18 3.23
C GLY A 143 0.96 0.34 2.86
N ALA A 144 1.95 0.88 2.14
CA ALA A 144 3.20 0.18 1.91
C ALA A 144 4.04 0.10 3.20
N LEU A 145 4.54 -1.08 3.49
CA LEU A 145 5.52 -1.37 4.53
C LEU A 145 6.91 -1.20 3.94
N ILE A 146 7.63 -0.15 4.33
CA ILE A 146 8.98 0.13 3.85
C ILE A 146 9.96 -0.82 4.56
N THR A 147 10.72 -1.58 3.77
CA THR A 147 11.65 -2.60 4.27
C THR A 147 13.11 -2.16 4.26
N VAL A 148 13.41 -1.07 3.56
CA VAL A 148 14.76 -0.47 3.47
C VAL A 148 14.93 0.71 4.42
N LYS A 149 16.17 1.12 4.65
CA LYS A 149 16.52 2.31 5.46
C LYS A 149 17.16 3.39 4.60
N ASP A 150 17.08 4.65 5.04
CA ASP A 150 17.85 5.74 4.42
C ASP A 150 19.36 5.42 4.52
N GLY A 151 20.10 5.61 3.43
CA GLY A 151 21.51 5.25 3.31
C GLY A 151 21.80 3.77 3.10
N GLN A 152 20.78 2.90 3.01
CA GLN A 152 21.00 1.48 2.71
C GLN A 152 21.45 1.29 1.25
N GLN A 153 22.50 0.51 1.03
CA GLN A 153 22.88 0.05 -0.30
C GLN A 153 21.88 -1.03 -0.77
N VAL A 154 21.28 -0.81 -1.93
CA VAL A 154 20.39 -1.78 -2.59
C VAL A 154 20.93 -2.21 -3.95
N GLN A 155 20.50 -3.39 -4.39
CA GLN A 155 20.87 -3.99 -5.67
C GLN A 155 19.65 -4.07 -6.61
N VAL A 156 19.91 -4.32 -7.89
CA VAL A 156 18.86 -4.58 -8.89
C VAL A 156 17.98 -5.74 -8.42
N GLY A 157 16.66 -5.59 -8.55
CA GLY A 157 15.68 -6.60 -8.18
C GLY A 157 15.38 -6.65 -6.67
N GLU A 158 15.96 -5.77 -5.86
CA GLU A 158 15.71 -5.71 -4.41
C GLU A 158 14.35 -5.08 -4.09
N VAL A 159 13.69 -5.62 -3.06
CA VAL A 159 12.38 -5.14 -2.60
C VAL A 159 12.58 -3.97 -1.64
N LEU A 160 12.06 -2.80 -2.02
CA LEU A 160 12.11 -1.56 -1.23
C LEU A 160 10.96 -1.48 -0.21
N ALA A 161 9.79 -1.99 -0.59
CA ALA A 161 8.60 -2.00 0.25
C ALA A 161 7.63 -3.10 -0.18
N ARG A 162 6.67 -3.41 0.69
CA ARG A 162 5.61 -4.42 0.45
C ARG A 162 4.25 -3.83 0.75
N ILE A 163 3.29 -4.05 -0.13
CA ILE A 163 1.90 -3.62 0.07
C ILE A 163 1.06 -4.86 0.40
N PRO A 164 0.54 -5.01 1.63
CA PRO A 164 -0.37 -6.09 1.97
C PRO A 164 -1.60 -6.11 1.07
N THR A 165 -2.08 -7.30 0.70
CA THR A 165 -3.36 -7.46 0.00
C THR A 165 -4.54 -7.33 0.96
N GLU A 166 -5.68 -6.84 0.50
CA GLU A 166 -6.84 -6.50 1.36
C GLU A 166 -7.38 -7.67 2.22
N SER A 167 -7.09 -8.92 1.85
CA SER A 167 -7.38 -10.12 2.67
C SER A 167 -6.69 -10.13 4.05
N GLN A 168 -5.65 -9.31 4.26
CA GLN A 168 -5.01 -9.07 5.56
C GLN A 168 -5.51 -7.82 6.30
N LYS A 169 -6.37 -6.97 5.71
CA LYS A 169 -6.92 -5.80 6.42
C LYS A 169 -7.67 -6.17 7.72
N THR A 170 -8.09 -7.43 7.85
CA THR A 170 -8.82 -7.95 9.01
C THR A 170 -7.92 -8.35 10.18
N ARG A 171 -6.60 -8.32 10.05
CA ARG A 171 -5.65 -8.58 11.14
C ARG A 171 -4.60 -7.46 11.17
N ASP A 172 -4.85 -6.44 11.99
CA ASP A 172 -3.84 -5.53 12.52
C ASP A 172 -3.19 -4.51 11.56
N ILE A 173 -4.02 -3.71 10.89
CA ILE A 173 -3.61 -2.35 10.48
C ILE A 173 -4.55 -1.34 11.14
N THR A 174 -4.49 -1.23 12.47
CA THR A 174 -5.04 -0.09 13.19
C THR A 174 -4.05 1.06 13.12
N VAL A 175 -4.11 1.86 12.05
CA VAL A 175 -3.52 3.19 12.10
C VAL A 175 -4.27 3.96 13.19
N PRO A 176 -3.61 4.54 14.20
CA PRO A 176 -4.28 5.33 15.21
C PRO A 176 -4.95 6.52 14.53
N HIS A 177 -6.27 6.60 14.66
CA HIS A 177 -7.06 7.73 14.20
C HIS A 177 -7.43 8.59 15.40
N GLU A 178 -6.74 9.73 15.54
CA GLU A 178 -7.08 10.72 16.56
C GLU A 178 -8.12 11.72 16.01
N PHE A 179 -9.18 11.94 16.78
CA PHE A 179 -10.17 12.99 16.52
C PHE A 179 -10.32 13.87 17.75
N LEU A 180 -10.34 15.19 17.55
CA LEU A 180 -10.63 16.12 18.63
C LEU A 180 -12.13 16.14 18.89
N ILE A 181 -12.53 15.76 20.11
CA ILE A 181 -13.88 15.98 20.60
C ILE A 181 -13.95 17.40 21.15
N ALA A 182 -14.90 18.20 20.67
CA ALA A 182 -15.07 19.56 21.14
C ALA A 182 -15.46 19.57 22.63
N LYS A 183 -14.94 20.52 23.42
CA LYS A 183 -15.03 20.52 24.89
C LYS A 183 -16.47 20.59 25.41
N GLU A 184 -17.36 21.14 24.60
CA GLU A 184 -18.78 21.32 24.87
C GLU A 184 -19.60 20.05 24.67
N LYS A 185 -19.06 19.02 24.00
CA LYS A 185 -19.79 17.80 23.73
C LYS A 185 -19.65 16.79 24.87
N GLN A 186 -20.77 16.18 25.25
CA GLN A 186 -20.79 15.14 26.26
C GLN A 186 -20.31 13.80 25.68
N VAL A 187 -19.22 13.26 26.22
CA VAL A 187 -18.71 11.93 25.85
C VAL A 187 -19.57 10.87 26.54
N LEU A 188 -20.06 9.91 25.76
CA LEU A 188 -20.97 8.84 26.22
C LEU A 188 -20.25 7.56 26.65
N VAL A 189 -18.93 7.50 26.43
CA VAL A 189 -18.10 6.32 26.67
C VAL A 189 -17.04 6.58 27.74
N HIS A 190 -16.58 5.50 28.37
CA HIS A 190 -15.56 5.57 29.41
C HIS A 190 -14.16 5.24 28.86
N ASP A 191 -13.13 5.68 29.59
CA ASP A 191 -11.75 5.33 29.25
C ASP A 191 -11.56 3.81 29.25
N GLY A 192 -10.93 3.28 28.21
CA GLY A 192 -10.77 1.84 27.99
C GLY A 192 -12.01 1.07 27.48
N GLN A 193 -13.15 1.73 27.25
CA GLN A 193 -14.33 1.09 26.67
C GLN A 193 -14.09 0.74 25.19
N VAL A 194 -14.30 -0.52 24.84
CA VAL A 194 -14.27 -0.97 23.44
C VAL A 194 -15.57 -0.58 22.75
N VAL A 195 -15.47 0.15 21.64
CA VAL A 195 -16.60 0.63 20.84
C VAL A 195 -16.51 0.11 19.41
N ASN A 196 -17.65 -0.09 18.77
CA ASN A 196 -17.71 -0.51 17.37
C ASN A 196 -17.69 0.68 16.41
N LYS A 197 -17.18 0.47 15.19
CA LYS A 197 -17.19 1.51 14.16
C LYS A 197 -18.64 1.92 13.85
N GLY A 198 -18.93 3.21 14.00
CA GLY A 198 -20.26 3.78 13.80
C GLY A 198 -21.13 3.82 15.07
N GLU A 199 -20.60 3.37 16.22
CA GLU A 199 -21.22 3.58 17.52
C GLU A 199 -21.13 5.05 17.94
N MET A 200 -22.21 5.56 18.52
CA MET A 200 -22.28 6.95 18.97
C MET A 200 -21.49 7.10 20.28
N ILE A 201 -20.34 7.77 20.20
CA ILE A 201 -19.45 7.99 21.34
C ILE A 201 -19.62 9.37 22.00
N VAL A 202 -20.36 10.26 21.35
CA VAL A 202 -20.57 11.65 21.76
C VAL A 202 -22.02 12.01 21.51
N ASP A 203 -22.63 12.76 22.42
CA ASP A 203 -24.01 13.23 22.32
C ASP A 203 -24.19 14.28 21.20
N GLY A 204 -25.35 14.27 20.55
CA GLY A 204 -25.75 15.19 19.49
C GLY A 204 -26.17 14.52 18.17
N PRO A 205 -26.67 15.32 17.21
CA PRO A 205 -27.11 14.82 15.91
C PRO A 205 -25.95 14.19 15.15
N ALA A 206 -26.22 13.08 14.48
CA ALA A 206 -25.25 12.39 13.66
C ALA A 206 -24.89 13.23 12.44
N ASP A 207 -23.60 13.34 12.12
CA ASP A 207 -23.15 14.05 10.92
C ASP A 207 -23.42 13.18 9.67
N PRO A 208 -24.17 13.66 8.66
CA PRO A 208 -24.46 12.92 7.44
C PRO A 208 -23.21 12.43 6.68
N HIS A 209 -22.13 13.21 6.67
CA HIS A 209 -20.86 12.80 6.04
C HIS A 209 -20.21 11.65 6.80
N ASP A 210 -20.32 11.63 8.13
CA ASP A 210 -19.82 10.52 8.95
C ASP A 210 -20.67 9.27 8.79
N ILE A 211 -22.00 9.39 8.72
CA ILE A 211 -22.88 8.25 8.42
C ILE A 211 -22.49 7.60 7.08
N LEU A 212 -22.31 8.40 6.03
CA LEU A 212 -21.92 7.88 4.71
C LEU A 212 -20.57 7.16 4.77
N ARG A 213 -19.58 7.76 5.45
CA ARG A 213 -18.22 7.24 5.54
C ARG A 213 -18.10 5.99 6.42
N LEU A 214 -18.91 5.91 7.48
CA LEU A 214 -18.80 4.86 8.49
C LEU A 214 -19.80 3.72 8.27
N GLN A 215 -21.01 4.02 7.82
CA GLN A 215 -22.15 3.09 7.72
C GLN A 215 -22.67 2.91 6.28
N GLY A 216 -22.29 3.78 5.32
CA GLY A 216 -22.59 3.63 3.90
C GLY A 216 -23.87 4.35 3.44
N VAL A 217 -24.15 4.25 2.13
CA VAL A 217 -25.20 5.03 1.46
C VAL A 217 -26.62 4.65 1.91
N GLU A 218 -26.88 3.39 2.21
CA GLU A 218 -28.20 2.95 2.68
C GLU A 218 -28.53 3.54 4.06
N ALA A 219 -27.55 3.56 4.97
CA ALA A 219 -27.72 4.12 6.31
C ALA A 219 -27.96 5.64 6.24
N LEU A 220 -27.21 6.34 5.39
CA LEU A 220 -27.44 7.77 5.14
C LEU A 220 -28.85 8.03 4.58
N SER A 221 -29.27 7.23 3.59
CA SER A 221 -30.59 7.39 2.97
C SER A 221 -31.71 7.21 3.99
N ARG A 222 -31.61 6.23 4.89
CA ARG A 222 -32.60 6.05 5.96
C ARG A 222 -32.60 7.24 6.92
N TYR A 223 -31.42 7.68 7.37
CA TYR A 223 -31.29 8.85 8.25
C TYR A 223 -31.93 10.12 7.66
N ILE A 224 -31.66 10.43 6.39
CA ILE A 224 -32.25 11.60 5.72
C ILE A 224 -33.77 11.46 5.63
N VAL A 225 -34.27 10.27 5.26
CA VAL A 225 -35.71 10.04 5.16
C VAL A 225 -36.37 10.20 6.53
N ASP A 226 -35.80 9.62 7.59
CA ASP A 226 -36.36 9.66 8.94
C ASP A 226 -36.40 11.10 9.49
N GLU A 227 -35.31 11.86 9.36
CA GLU A 227 -35.23 13.27 9.78
C GLU A 227 -36.25 14.15 9.03
N VAL A 228 -36.36 13.98 7.71
CA VAL A 228 -37.35 14.71 6.92
C VAL A 228 -38.77 14.33 7.35
N GLN A 229 -39.06 13.04 7.52
CA GLN A 229 -40.36 12.54 7.98
C GLN A 229 -40.70 12.99 9.40
N ASP A 230 -39.72 13.16 10.29
CA ASP A 230 -39.92 13.68 11.64
C ASP A 230 -40.30 15.16 11.62
N VAL A 231 -39.69 15.97 10.74
CA VAL A 231 -40.09 17.37 10.54
C VAL A 231 -41.54 17.47 10.04
N TYR A 232 -41.93 16.62 9.07
CA TYR A 232 -43.31 16.59 8.58
C TYR A 232 -44.29 16.15 9.67
N ARG A 233 -43.95 15.13 10.47
CA ARG A 233 -44.78 14.66 11.59
C ARG A 233 -44.95 15.70 12.70
N LEU A 234 -43.96 16.58 12.91
CA LEU A 234 -44.06 17.67 13.89
C LEU A 234 -44.91 18.85 13.40
N GLN A 235 -45.15 18.96 12.09
CA GLN A 235 -45.94 20.03 11.48
C GLN A 235 -47.39 19.63 11.16
N GLY A 236 -47.73 18.33 11.23
CA GLY A 236 -49.09 17.80 11.05
C GLY A 236 -49.14 16.55 10.20
#